data_AF-A0A538B280-F1
#
_entry.id   AF-A0A538B280-F1
#
_cell.length_a   1.000
_cell.length_b   1.000
_cell.length_c   1.000
_cell.angle_alpha   90.00
_cell.angle_beta   90.00
_cell.angle_gamma   90.00
#
_symmetry.space_group_name_H-M   'P 1'
#
loop_
_entity.id
_entity.type
_entity.pdbx_description
1 polymer ?
#
loop_
_entity_poly.entity_id
_entity_poly.type
_entity_poly.pdbx_seq_one_letter_code
_entity_poly.pdbx_strand_id
1 'polypeptide(L)'
;MAYGLAVGGLLIALVGIPAMVRQDWTSIGAPAWIILVYAIVGPVYLAYMLWNWAISRRGIPRTVVYAFLVPVLGGGLAVVALHEPLHAEQVVGAMLVVTGLVLTRVGWRRGSAPAVDTAVQESERRHSRSRIA
;
A
#
# COMPACT_ATOMS: atom_id res chain seq x y z
N MET A 1 6.23 -12.66 8.88
CA MET A 1 6.59 -11.52 8.02
C MET A 1 8.10 -11.30 7.95
N ALA A 2 8.84 -11.24 9.07
CA ALA A 2 10.29 -11.05 9.06
C ALA A 2 11.08 -12.07 8.19
N TYR A 3 10.77 -13.37 8.32
CA TYR A 3 11.44 -14.41 7.53
C TYR A 3 11.20 -14.29 6.02
N GLY A 4 10.00 -13.88 5.58
CA GLY A 4 9.70 -13.69 4.16
C GLY A 4 10.47 -12.52 3.56
N LEU A 5 10.59 -11.41 4.30
CA LEU A 5 11.40 -10.26 3.89
C LEU A 5 12.91 -10.59 3.87
N ALA A 6 13.38 -11.36 4.85
CA ALA A 6 14.79 -11.77 4.91
C ALA A 6 15.18 -12.70 3.75
N VAL A 7 14.37 -13.72 3.48
CA VAL A 7 14.61 -14.66 2.37
C VAL A 7 14.47 -13.94 1.02
N GLY A 8 13.41 -13.13 0.84
CA GLY A 8 13.23 -12.36 -0.39
C GLY A 8 14.35 -11.35 -0.64
N GLY A 9 14.77 -10.62 0.40
CA GLY A 9 15.90 -9.69 0.33
C GLY A 9 17.21 -10.39 0.00
N LEU A 10 17.46 -11.57 0.59
CA LEU A 10 18.65 -12.37 0.31
C LEU A 10 18.68 -12.86 -1.14
N LEU A 11 17.56 -13.36 -1.67
CA LEU A 11 17.47 -13.82 -3.05
C LEU A 11 17.67 -12.66 -4.04
N ILE A 12 17.03 -11.51 -3.79
CA ILE A 12 17.22 -10.30 -4.61
C ILE A 12 18.67 -9.85 -4.57
N ALA A 13 19.31 -9.85 -3.40
CA ALA A 13 20.71 -9.47 -3.27
C ALA A 13 21.62 -10.42 -4.06
N LEU A 14 21.45 -11.74 -3.92
CA LEU A 14 22.26 -12.73 -4.65
C LEU A 14 22.13 -12.60 -6.16
N VAL A 15 20.90 -12.41 -6.66
CA VAL A 15 20.65 -12.21 -8.10
C VAL A 15 21.18 -10.86 -8.58
N GLY A 16 21.20 -9.84 -7.71
CA GLY A 16 21.66 -8.48 -8.03
C GLY A 16 23.18 -8.30 -8.02
N ILE A 17 23.94 -9.13 -7.29
CA ILE A 17 25.41 -9.04 -7.18
C ILE A 17 26.10 -8.94 -8.56
N PRO A 18 25.81 -9.81 -9.54
CA PRO A 18 26.46 -9.73 -10.85
C PRO A 18 26.19 -8.42 -11.59
N ALA A 19 25.01 -7.82 -11.39
CA ALA A 19 24.66 -6.52 -11.97
C ALA A 19 25.39 -5.37 -11.25
N MET A 20 25.49 -5.43 -9.92
CA MET A 20 26.22 -4.43 -9.12
C MET A 20 27.73 -4.43 -9.39
N VAL A 21 28.32 -5.59 -9.64
CA VAL A 21 29.76 -5.72 -9.96
C VAL A 21 30.07 -5.24 -11.38
N ARG A 22 29.15 -5.45 -12.32
CA ARG A 22 29.31 -4.98 -13.71
C ARG A 22 28.99 -3.49 -13.90
N GLN A 23 28.37 -2.85 -12.91
CA GLN A 23 28.03 -1.44 -12.95
C GLN A 23 29.26 -0.57 -12.71
N ASP A 24 29.51 0.38 -13.61
CA ASP A 24 30.57 1.37 -13.41
C ASP A 24 30.08 2.51 -12.50
N TRP A 25 30.40 2.41 -11.22
CA TRP A 25 30.05 3.39 -10.19
C TRP A 25 30.68 4.77 -10.40
N THR A 26 31.78 4.84 -11.14
CA THR A 26 32.48 6.10 -11.39
C THR A 26 31.80 6.96 -12.45
N SER A 27 30.96 6.34 -13.30
CA SER A 27 30.13 7.02 -14.29
C SER A 27 28.90 7.73 -13.70
N ILE A 28 28.57 7.46 -12.43
CA ILE A 28 27.35 7.96 -11.78
C ILE A 28 27.58 9.40 -11.29
N GLY A 29 27.05 10.36 -12.04
CA GLY A 29 27.12 11.78 -11.67
C GLY A 29 26.33 12.15 -10.42
N ALA A 30 26.67 13.30 -9.83
CA ALA A 30 25.98 13.87 -8.66
C ALA A 30 24.43 13.95 -8.78
N PRO A 31 23.81 14.21 -9.96
CA PRO A 31 22.36 14.22 -10.08
C PRO A 31 21.69 12.90 -9.70
N ALA A 32 22.29 11.76 -10.05
CA ALA A 32 21.72 10.45 -9.73
C ALA A 32 21.69 10.20 -8.22
N TRP A 33 22.72 10.63 -7.50
CA TRP A 33 22.78 10.57 -6.04
C TRP A 33 21.73 11.47 -5.38
N ILE A 34 21.51 12.67 -5.91
CA ILE A 34 20.46 13.58 -5.42
C ILE A 34 19.08 12.95 -5.63
N ILE A 35 18.82 12.38 -6.81
CA ILE A 35 17.55 11.67 -7.10
C ILE A 35 17.37 10.49 -6.14
N LEU A 36 18.43 9.73 -5.85
CA LEU A 36 18.39 8.62 -4.90
C LEU A 36 18.00 9.11 -3.49
N VAL A 37 18.66 10.16 -2.98
CA VAL A 37 18.35 10.74 -1.67
C VAL A 37 16.91 11.26 -1.64
N TYR A 38 16.48 11.96 -2.69
CA TYR A 38 15.11 12.44 -2.82
C TYR A 38 14.10 11.29 -2.77
N ALA A 39 14.35 10.18 -3.48
CA ALA A 39 13.47 9.01 -3.48
C ALA A 39 13.41 8.33 -2.10
N ILE A 40 14.52 8.26 -1.36
CA ILE A 40 14.56 7.69 -0.01
C ILE A 40 13.82 8.61 0.98
N VAL A 41 14.07 9.91 0.94
CA VAL A 41 13.51 10.82 1.95
C VAL A 41 12.05 11.13 1.66
N GLY A 42 11.70 11.45 0.41
CA GLY A 42 10.35 11.87 0.04
C GLY A 42 9.34 10.72 0.13
N PRO A 43 9.25 9.87 -0.90
CA PRO A 43 8.24 8.82 -0.94
C PRO A 43 8.49 7.70 0.08
N VAL A 44 9.73 7.32 0.37
CA VAL A 44 9.97 6.21 1.30
C VAL A 44 9.87 6.64 2.77
N TYR A 45 10.49 7.73 3.20
CA TYR A 45 10.43 8.11 4.62
C TYR A 45 9.19 8.95 4.95
N LEU A 46 9.02 10.10 4.28
CA LEU A 46 7.95 11.04 4.63
C LEU A 46 6.55 10.49 4.34
N ALA A 47 6.36 9.85 3.18
CA ALA A 47 5.03 9.32 2.85
C ALA A 47 4.63 8.17 3.78
N TYR A 48 5.55 7.28 4.15
CA TYR A 48 5.29 6.24 5.15
C TYR A 48 5.03 6.83 6.54
N MET A 49 5.76 7.86 6.95
CA MET A 49 5.51 8.53 8.23
C MET A 49 4.11 9.15 8.25
N LEU A 50 3.72 9.83 7.17
CA LEU A 50 2.39 10.43 7.02
C LEU A 50 1.29 9.35 7.01
N TRP A 51 1.54 8.23 6.33
CA TRP A 51 0.63 7.08 6.31
C TRP A 51 0.43 6.50 7.71
N ASN A 52 1.52 6.21 8.43
CA ASN A 52 1.46 5.69 9.81
C ASN A 52 0.79 6.69 10.76
N TRP A 53 1.06 7.98 10.59
CA TRP A 53 0.39 9.04 11.35
C TRP A 53 -1.11 9.09 11.06
N ALA A 54 -1.51 8.99 9.79
CA ALA A 54 -2.92 8.96 9.39
C ALA A 54 -3.65 7.74 9.95
N ILE A 55 -3.02 6.55 9.90
CA ILE A 55 -3.52 5.33 10.55
C ILE A 55 -3.70 5.54 12.04
N SER A 56 -2.69 6.09 12.71
CA SER A 56 -2.70 6.29 14.17
C SER A 56 -3.80 7.26 14.61
N ARG A 57 -4.11 8.28 13.81
CA ARG A 57 -5.16 9.28 14.14
C ARG A 57 -6.58 8.89 13.73
N ARG A 58 -6.76 8.23 12.57
CA ARG A 58 -8.10 8.01 11.97
C ARG A 58 -8.51 6.54 11.86
N GLY A 59 -7.59 5.63 12.19
CA GLY A 59 -7.75 4.19 12.03
C GLY A 59 -7.56 3.73 10.58
N ILE A 60 -7.29 2.43 10.43
CA ILE A 60 -7.03 1.78 9.14
C ILE A 60 -8.19 1.97 8.13
N PRO A 61 -9.48 1.76 8.49
CA PRO A 61 -10.57 1.76 7.49
C PRO A 61 -10.74 3.08 6.74
N ARG A 62 -10.48 4.20 7.42
CA ARG A 62 -10.56 5.54 6.80
C ARG A 62 -9.30 5.89 6.01
N THR A 63 -8.15 5.38 6.46
CA THR A 63 -6.85 5.72 5.85
C THR A 63 -6.66 5.02 4.51
N VAL A 64 -7.11 3.77 4.38
CA VAL A 64 -6.99 3.00 3.13
C VAL A 64 -7.73 3.66 1.96
N VAL A 65 -8.79 4.45 2.24
CA VAL A 65 -9.50 5.20 1.19
C VAL A 65 -8.58 6.23 0.50
N TYR A 66 -7.58 6.77 1.20
CA TYR A 66 -6.61 7.69 0.60
C TYR A 66 -5.69 7.00 -0.43
N ALA A 67 -5.47 5.69 -0.31
CA ALA A 67 -4.69 4.95 -1.31
C ALA A 67 -5.33 5.00 -2.70
N PHE A 68 -6.66 5.20 -2.78
CA PHE A 68 -7.36 5.37 -4.05
C PHE A 68 -7.11 6.71 -4.73
N LEU A 69 -6.58 7.72 -4.02
CA LEU A 69 -6.12 8.95 -4.65
C LEU A 69 -4.80 8.76 -5.39
N VAL A 70 -3.98 7.76 -5.04
CA VAL A 70 -2.68 7.51 -5.67
C VAL A 70 -2.80 7.32 -7.19
N PRO A 71 -3.67 6.45 -7.74
CA PRO A 71 -3.80 6.32 -9.19
C PRO A 71 -4.39 7.57 -9.86
N VAL A 72 -5.30 8.29 -9.20
CA VAL A 72 -5.94 9.49 -9.77
C VAL A 72 -4.93 10.63 -9.86
N LEU A 73 -4.22 10.92 -8.76
CA LEU A 73 -3.21 11.97 -8.72
C LEU A 73 -1.95 11.57 -9.47
N GLY A 74 -1.52 10.32 -9.34
CA GLY A 74 -0.35 9.79 -10.05
C GLY A 74 -0.54 9.82 -11.57
N GLY A 75 -1.68 9.33 -12.06
CA GLY A 75 -2.02 9.42 -13.48
C GLY A 75 -2.20 10.87 -13.95
N GLY A 76 -2.92 11.70 -13.17
CA GLY A 76 -3.10 13.11 -13.50
C GLY A 76 -1.79 13.89 -13.59
N LEU A 77 -0.88 13.67 -12.63
CA LEU A 77 0.45 14.28 -12.63
C LEU A 77 1.34 13.75 -13.76
N ALA A 78 1.22 12.47 -14.13
CA ALA A 78 1.95 11.93 -15.27
C ALA A 78 1.57 12.64 -16.58
N VAL A 79 0.28 12.87 -16.80
CA VAL A 79 -0.21 13.60 -17.99
C VAL A 79 0.19 15.07 -17.95
N VAL A 80 -0.02 15.74 -16.81
CA VAL A 80 0.17 17.21 -16.71
C VAL A 80 1.63 17.61 -16.58
N ALA A 81 2.39 16.95 -15.70
CA ALA A 81 3.77 17.32 -15.42
C ALA A 81 4.76 16.68 -16.40
N LEU A 82 4.52 15.41 -16.78
CA LEU A 82 5.41 14.67 -17.68
C LEU A 82 5.06 14.82 -19.16
N HIS A 83 3.90 15.44 -19.47
CA HIS A 83 3.39 15.62 -20.84
C HIS A 83 3.34 14.29 -21.63
N GLU A 84 3.15 13.17 -20.92
CA GLU A 84 3.07 11.87 -21.58
C GLU A 84 1.85 11.82 -22.49
N PRO A 85 2.01 11.39 -23.76
CA PRO A 85 0.88 11.20 -24.64
C PRO A 85 -0.07 10.18 -24.02
N LEU A 86 -1.35 10.51 -23.98
CA LEU A 86 -2.38 9.62 -23.48
C LEU A 86 -2.66 8.53 -24.51
N HIS A 87 -2.11 7.34 -24.29
CA HIS A 87 -2.41 6.17 -25.12
C HIS A 87 -3.75 5.56 -24.71
N ALA A 88 -4.45 4.95 -25.66
CA ALA A 88 -5.76 4.32 -25.41
C ALA A 88 -5.68 3.27 -24.27
N GLU A 89 -4.56 2.57 -24.15
CA GLU A 89 -4.30 1.60 -23.09
C GLU A 89 -4.32 2.22 -21.68
N GLN A 90 -3.75 3.42 -21.51
CA GLN A 90 -3.76 4.14 -20.24
C GLN A 90 -5.17 4.60 -19.86
N VAL A 91 -5.97 5.00 -20.85
CA VAL A 91 -7.38 5.37 -20.63
C VAL A 91 -8.20 4.17 -20.18
N VAL A 92 -8.04 3.01 -20.81
CA VAL A 92 -8.71 1.76 -20.41
C VAL A 92 -8.28 1.36 -19.00
N GLY A 93 -6.97 1.43 -18.69
CA GLY A 93 -6.45 1.17 -17.35
C GLY A 93 -7.02 2.13 -16.29
N ALA A 94 -7.10 3.42 -16.60
CA ALA A 94 -7.70 4.42 -15.72
C ALA A 94 -9.19 4.14 -15.47
N MET A 95 -9.96 3.80 -16.52
CA MET A 95 -11.36 3.41 -16.37
C MET A 95 -11.52 2.18 -15.48
N LEU A 96 -10.71 1.13 -15.68
CA LEU A 96 -10.74 -0.08 -14.86
C LEU A 96 -10.48 0.23 -13.38
N VAL A 97 -9.49 1.06 -13.08
CA VAL A 97 -9.18 1.47 -11.70
C VAL A 97 -10.34 2.27 -11.09
N VAL A 98 -10.90 3.23 -11.83
CA VAL A 98 -12.05 4.02 -11.36
C VAL A 98 -13.28 3.13 -11.15
N THR A 99 -13.56 2.20 -12.05
CA THR A 99 -14.66 1.24 -11.91
C THR A 99 -14.45 0.34 -10.69
N GLY A 100 -13.25 -0.22 -10.50
CA GLY A 100 -12.91 -1.03 -9.33
C GLY A 100 -13.02 -0.25 -8.01
N LEU A 101 -12.60 1.01 -8.01
CA LEU A 101 -12.78 1.95 -6.89
C LEU A 101 -14.25 2.15 -6.56
N VAL A 102 -15.07 2.49 -7.55
CA VAL A 102 -16.52 2.70 -7.37
C VAL A 102 -17.16 1.42 -6.86
N LEU A 103 -16.84 0.26 -7.44
CA LEU A 103 -17.39 -1.03 -7.02
C LEU A 103 -17.02 -1.38 -5.57
N THR A 104 -15.78 -1.15 -5.16
CA THR A 104 -15.34 -1.41 -3.78
C THR A 104 -16.03 -0.47 -2.79
N ARG A 105 -16.26 0.78 -3.19
CA ARG A 105 -16.88 1.81 -2.35
C ARG A 105 -18.40 1.66 -2.25
N VAL A 106 -19.05 1.24 -3.33
CA VAL A 106 -20.52 1.11 -3.42
C VAL A 106 -20.99 -0.30 -3.04
N GLY A 107 -20.18 -1.34 -3.28
CA GLY A 107 -20.55 -2.75 -3.15
C GLY A 107 -20.28 -3.43 -1.81
N TRP A 108 -19.58 -2.78 -0.85
CA TRP A 108 -19.24 -3.40 0.43
C TRP A 108 -20.03 -2.87 1.63
N ARG A 109 -21.34 -2.75 1.45
CA ARG A 109 -22.34 -2.68 2.53
C ARG A 109 -23.07 -4.01 2.73
N ARG A 110 -22.46 -5.15 2.37
CA ARG A 110 -22.97 -6.45 2.79
C ARG A 110 -22.62 -6.65 4.25
N GLY A 111 -23.60 -6.35 5.11
CA GLY A 111 -23.53 -6.57 6.54
C GLY A 111 -23.17 -8.01 6.87
N SER A 112 -22.28 -8.15 7.84
CA SER A 112 -22.02 -9.32 8.71
C SER A 112 -20.78 -8.90 9.50
N ALA A 113 -20.84 -8.67 10.81
CA ALA A 113 -21.25 -9.70 11.75
C ALA A 113 -21.88 -9.11 13.02
N PRO A 114 -23.19 -9.33 13.23
CA PRO A 114 -23.78 -9.46 14.55
C PRO A 114 -23.61 -10.89 15.11
N ALA A 115 -23.18 -11.87 14.28
CA ALA A 115 -23.21 -13.29 14.64
C ALA A 115 -21.98 -13.80 15.43
N VAL A 116 -20.83 -13.11 15.34
CA VAL A 116 -19.61 -13.51 16.06
C VAL A 116 -19.65 -12.97 17.50
N ASP A 117 -20.12 -11.73 17.70
CA ASP A 117 -20.27 -11.15 19.04
C ASP A 117 -21.33 -11.87 19.87
N THR A 118 -22.43 -12.34 19.25
CA THR A 118 -23.47 -13.11 19.96
C THR A 118 -22.98 -14.49 20.37
N ALA A 119 -22.25 -15.20 19.51
CA ALA A 119 -21.70 -16.52 19.83
C ALA A 119 -20.63 -16.46 20.94
N VAL A 120 -19.81 -15.41 20.97
CA VAL A 120 -18.80 -15.17 22.02
C VAL A 120 -19.46 -14.82 23.35
N GLN A 121 -20.48 -13.94 23.34
CA GLN A 121 -21.24 -13.60 24.55
C GLN A 121 -22.04 -14.76 25.13
N GLU A 122 -22.59 -15.63 24.27
CA GLU A 122 -23.33 -16.81 24.71
C GLU A 122 -22.39 -17.84 25.36
N SER A 123 -21.21 -18.04 24.78
CA SER A 123 -20.11 -18.85 25.34
C SER A 123 -19.68 -18.35 26.73
N GLU A 124 -19.44 -17.04 26.88
CA GLU A 124 -19.04 -16.45 28.17
C GLU A 124 -20.15 -16.55 29.22
N ARG A 125 -21.42 -16.33 28.85
CA ARG A 125 -22.57 -16.51 29.76
C ARG A 125 -22.72 -17.95 30.21
N ARG A 126 -22.50 -18.93 29.31
CA ARG A 126 -22.53 -20.36 29.65
C ARG A 126 -21.42 -20.73 30.62
N HIS A 127 -20.22 -20.19 30.42
CA HIS A 127 -19.07 -20.49 31.26
C HIS A 127 -19.16 -19.83 32.64
N SER A 128 -19.70 -18.60 32.72
CA SER A 128 -19.98 -17.91 33.98
C SER A 128 -21.05 -18.62 34.82
N ARG A 129 -22.12 -19.13 34.18
CA ARG A 129 -23.14 -19.94 34.87
C ARG A 129 -22.61 -21.27 35.41
N SER A 130 -21.61 -21.87 34.77
CA SER A 130 -20.99 -23.13 35.24
C SER A 130 -20.05 -22.97 36.43
N ARG A 131 -19.65 -21.75 36.78
CA ARG A 131 -18.73 -21.46 37.90
C ARG A 131 -19.43 -21.12 39.22
N ILE A 132 -20.75 -20.95 39.19
CA ILE A 132 -21.57 -20.50 40.34
C ILE A 132 -22.44 -21.64 40.89
N ALA A 133 -22.51 -22.78 40.18
CA ALA A 133 -23.14 -24.02 40.62
C ALA A 133 -22.07 -25.00 41.14
#